data_AF-A0A392SJX2-F1
#
_entry.id   AF-A0A392SJX2-F1
#
_cell.length_a   1.000
_cell.length_b   1.000
_cell.length_c   1.000
_cell.angle_alpha   90.00
_cell.angle_beta   90.00
_cell.angle_gamma   90.00
#
_symmetry.space_group_name_H-M   'P 1'
#
loop_
_entity.id
_entity.type
_entity.pdbx_description
1 polymer ?
#
loop_
_entity_poly.entity_id
_entity_poly.type
_entity_poly.pdbx_seq_one_letter_code
_entity_poly.pdbx_strand_id
1 'polypeptide(L)'
;PQNPLQAKYEEHLFIDGFPIISEADDEEVILNFLEDVLRTTGVFVPRSMFPPAPNTDLYKPRKRKRTEKTSEDEEPKKKEVKKEVVKPSEKQKEDTTAEEKV
;
A
#
# COMPACT_ATOMS: atom_id res chain seq x y z
N PRO A 1 29.71 10.36 -12.82
CA PRO A 1 29.48 11.83 -12.82
C PRO A 1 28.06 12.08 -13.35
N GLN A 2 27.18 12.69 -12.56
CA GLN A 2 25.83 13.03 -13.01
C GLN A 2 25.94 14.12 -14.09
N ASN A 3 25.15 14.04 -15.16
CA ASN A 3 25.09 15.10 -16.15
C ASN A 3 24.51 16.37 -15.48
N PRO A 4 25.20 17.52 -15.50
CA PRO A 4 24.72 18.73 -14.84
C PRO A 4 23.38 19.25 -15.40
N LEU A 5 23.02 18.87 -16.62
CA LEU A 5 21.69 19.18 -17.18
C LEU A 5 20.59 18.31 -16.56
N GLN A 6 20.87 17.04 -16.25
CA GLN A 6 19.88 16.13 -15.65
C GLN A 6 19.48 16.57 -14.24
N ALA A 7 20.45 17.02 -13.43
CA ALA A 7 20.19 17.49 -12.08
C ALA A 7 19.17 18.65 -12.03
N LYS A 8 19.23 19.56 -13.01
CA LYS A 8 18.32 20.71 -13.10
C LYS A 8 16.86 20.32 -13.35
N TYR A 9 16.63 19.23 -14.08
CA TYR A 9 15.27 18.75 -14.35
C TYR A 9 14.67 18.06 -13.13
N GLU A 10 15.50 17.28 -12.44
CA GLU A 10 15.11 16.47 -11.29
C GLU A 10 14.58 17.36 -10.15
N GLU A 11 15.22 18.51 -9.91
CA GLU A 11 14.79 19.52 -8.92
C GLU A 11 13.40 20.12 -9.18
N HIS A 12 12.93 20.10 -10.43
CA HIS A 12 11.63 20.67 -10.80
C HIS A 12 10.54 19.61 -10.94
N LEU A 13 10.91 18.37 -11.29
CA LEU A 13 9.95 17.27 -11.46
C LEU A 13 9.74 16.46 -10.19
N PHE A 14 10.68 16.51 -9.24
CA PHE A 14 10.64 15.71 -8.02
C PHE A 14 10.81 16.58 -6.78
N ILE A 15 10.01 16.28 -5.75
CA ILE A 15 10.16 16.81 -4.40
C ILE A 15 10.42 15.60 -3.49
N ASP A 16 11.52 15.63 -2.75
CA ASP A 16 11.92 14.56 -1.82
C ASP A 16 11.97 13.15 -2.46
N GLY A 17 12.29 13.10 -3.75
CA GLY A 17 12.32 11.85 -4.54
C GLY A 17 10.96 11.35 -5.00
N PHE A 18 9.88 12.08 -4.76
CA PHE A 18 8.55 11.79 -5.29
C PHE A 18 8.24 12.66 -6.49
N PRO A 19 7.67 12.08 -7.57
CA PRO A 19 7.28 12.85 -8.74
C PRO A 19 6.12 13.79 -8.37
N ILE A 20 6.27 15.08 -8.70
CA ILE A 20 5.20 16.07 -8.52
C ILE A 20 4.03 15.77 -9.47
N ILE A 21 4.37 15.30 -10.66
CA ILE A 21 3.45 15.01 -11.76
C ILE A 21 3.99 13.83 -12.57
N SER A 22 3.10 13.02 -13.13
CA SER A 22 3.42 11.80 -13.86
C SER A 22 2.65 11.70 -15.16
N GLU A 23 2.96 10.69 -15.98
CA GLU A 23 2.13 10.36 -17.15
C GLU A 23 0.69 9.95 -16.79
N ALA A 24 0.41 9.60 -15.53
CA ALA A 24 -0.94 9.23 -15.11
C ALA A 24 -1.91 10.43 -14.98
N ASP A 25 -1.37 11.65 -14.97
CA ASP A 25 -2.15 12.88 -14.87
C ASP A 25 -2.71 13.30 -16.25
N ASP A 26 -3.73 14.15 -16.27
CA ASP A 26 -4.34 14.59 -17.52
C ASP A 26 -3.36 15.46 -18.35
N GLU A 27 -3.41 15.35 -19.68
CA GLU A 27 -2.48 16.08 -20.57
C GLU A 27 -2.51 17.60 -20.36
N GLU A 28 -3.68 18.17 -20.08
CA GLU A 28 -3.81 19.61 -19.79
C GLU A 28 -3.09 20.00 -18.50
N VAL A 29 -3.16 19.15 -17.47
CA VAL A 29 -2.45 19.38 -16.19
C VAL A 29 -0.95 19.34 -16.42
N ILE A 30 -0.50 18.40 -17.25
CA ILE A 30 0.91 18.22 -17.56
C ILE A 30 1.47 19.37 -18.39
N LEU A 31 0.74 19.80 -19.43
CA LEU A 31 1.13 20.94 -20.26
C LEU A 31 1.19 22.24 -19.45
N ASN A 32 0.18 22.51 -18.62
CA ASN A 32 0.16 23.70 -17.76
C ASN A 32 1.36 23.72 -16.80
N PHE A 33 1.67 22.58 -16.17
CA PHE A 33 2.83 22.46 -15.30
C PHE A 33 4.14 22.73 -16.04
N LEU A 34 4.30 22.18 -17.25
CA LEU A 34 5.48 22.38 -18.09
C LEU A 34 5.66 23.84 -18.50
N GLU A 35 4.58 24.51 -18.87
CA GLU A 35 4.59 25.94 -19.18
C GLU A 35 4.98 26.77 -17.96
N ASP A 36 4.47 26.43 -16.79
CA ASP A 36 4.81 27.12 -15.55
C ASP A 36 6.28 26.90 -15.15
N VAL A 37 6.82 25.69 -15.29
CA VAL A 37 8.25 25.41 -15.10
C VAL A 37 9.08 26.27 -16.06
N LEU A 38 8.72 26.30 -17.35
CA LEU A 38 9.43 27.11 -18.34
C LEU A 38 9.36 28.61 -18.01
N ARG A 39 8.21 29.11 -17.56
CA ARG A 39 8.03 30.53 -17.20
C ARG A 39 8.78 30.94 -15.94
N THR A 40 8.86 30.06 -14.94
CA THR A 40 9.44 30.37 -13.63
C THR A 40 10.96 30.14 -13.58
N THR A 41 11.43 29.08 -14.22
CA THR A 41 12.83 28.63 -14.15
C THR A 41 13.59 28.83 -15.46
N GLY A 42 12.89 29.02 -16.58
CA GLY A 42 13.49 29.08 -17.91
C GLY A 42 13.94 27.72 -18.44
N VAL A 43 13.60 26.62 -17.76
CA VAL A 43 14.02 25.27 -18.12
C VAL A 43 12.98 24.62 -19.03
N PHE A 44 13.39 24.26 -20.25
CA PHE A 44 12.54 23.50 -21.17
C PHE A 44 12.67 22.00 -20.88
N VAL A 45 11.57 21.39 -20.43
CA VAL A 45 11.50 19.96 -20.11
C VAL A 45 10.68 19.24 -21.19
N PRO A 46 11.27 18.31 -21.95
CA PRO A 46 10.51 17.52 -22.91
C PRO A 46 9.63 16.49 -22.19
N ARG A 47 8.45 16.21 -22.75
CA ARG A 47 7.48 15.24 -22.22
C ARG A 47 8.07 13.87 -21.92
N SER A 48 9.06 13.42 -22.71
CA SER A 48 9.73 12.12 -22.54
C SER A 48 10.52 11.96 -21.23
N MET A 49 10.81 13.06 -20.52
CA MET A 49 11.50 13.04 -19.23
C MET A 49 10.55 12.87 -18.05
N PHE A 50 9.23 12.84 -18.29
CA PHE A 50 8.25 12.67 -17.22
C PHE A 50 8.27 11.25 -16.67
N PRO A 51 8.13 11.11 -15.35
CA PRO A 51 8.06 9.80 -14.73
C PRO A 51 6.82 9.05 -15.25
N PRO A 52 6.98 7.77 -15.63
CA PRO A 52 5.88 6.97 -16.14
C PRO A 52 4.83 6.72 -15.06
N ALA A 53 3.60 6.45 -15.50
CA ALA A 53 2.50 6.12 -14.60
C ALA A 53 2.88 4.95 -13.67
N PRO A 54 2.64 5.05 -12.35
CA PRO A 54 2.91 3.95 -11.44
C PRO A 54 1.98 2.76 -11.76
N ASN A 55 2.58 1.65 -12.20
CA ASN A 55 1.85 0.43 -12.57
C ASN A 55 1.26 -0.36 -11.38
N THR A 56 1.54 0.08 -10.14
CA THR A 56 1.10 -0.60 -8.93
C THR A 56 -0.29 -0.15 -8.52
N ASP A 57 -1.27 -1.04 -8.69
CA ASP A 57 -2.59 -0.87 -8.10
C ASP A 57 -2.51 -1.05 -6.58
N LEU A 58 -2.62 0.06 -5.85
CA LEU A 58 -2.52 0.11 -4.39
C LEU A 58 -3.71 -0.54 -3.68
N TYR A 59 -4.83 -0.75 -4.38
CA TYR A 59 -6.04 -1.34 -3.80
C TYR A 59 -6.18 -2.82 -4.10
N LYS A 60 -5.31 -3.38 -4.96
CA LYS A 60 -5.26 -4.84 -5.15
C LYS A 60 -4.65 -5.50 -3.92
N PRO A 61 -5.35 -6.48 -3.32
CA PRO A 61 -4.79 -7.25 -2.22
C PRO A 61 -3.46 -7.88 -2.64
N ARG A 62 -2.37 -7.49 -1.97
CA ARG A 62 -1.06 -8.09 -2.21
C ARG A 62 -1.14 -9.57 -1.88
N LYS A 63 -0.99 -10.44 -2.89
CA LYS A 63 -0.94 -11.88 -2.70
C LYS A 63 0.24 -12.21 -1.76
N ARG A 64 -0.07 -12.55 -0.51
CA ARG A 64 0.90 -13.09 0.44
C ARG A 64 1.30 -14.47 -0.05
N LYS A 65 2.58 -14.68 -0.36
CA LYS A 65 3.13 -16.02 -0.54
C LYS A 65 3.17 -16.65 0.86
N ARG A 66 2.19 -17.50 1.19
CA ARG A 66 2.32 -18.42 2.32
C ARG A 66 3.37 -19.45 1.90
N THR A 67 4.48 -19.55 2.63
CA THR A 67 5.31 -20.74 2.57
C THR A 67 4.48 -21.88 3.15
N GLU A 68 3.80 -22.62 2.26
CA GLU A 68 3.33 -23.96 2.60
C GLU A 68 4.57 -24.76 2.97
N LYS A 69 4.63 -25.20 4.23
CA LYS A 69 5.49 -26.31 4.56
C LYS A 69 4.90 -27.48 3.78
N THR A 70 5.53 -27.83 2.67
CA THR A 70 5.40 -29.15 2.06
C THR A 70 5.80 -30.14 3.15
N SER A 71 4.80 -30.67 3.86
CA SER A 71 4.96 -31.81 4.74
C SER A 71 5.03 -33.04 3.85
N GLU A 72 6.23 -33.34 3.39
CA GLU A 72 6.63 -34.68 2.99
C GLU A 72 7.74 -35.09 3.96
N ASP A 73 7.42 -36.12 4.75
CA ASP A 73 8.35 -36.98 5.49
C ASP A 73 9.14 -36.43 6.71
N GLU A 74 8.58 -36.62 7.91
CA GLU A 74 9.12 -37.49 8.99
C GLU A 74 8.56 -37.13 10.39
N GLU A 75 7.92 -38.14 10.98
CA GLU A 75 7.63 -38.46 12.39
C GLU A 75 7.23 -37.41 13.46
N PRO A 76 6.14 -37.67 14.23
CA PRO A 76 5.65 -36.78 15.29
C PRO A 76 6.32 -37.08 16.65
N LYS A 77 7.17 -36.18 17.13
CA LYS A 77 7.60 -36.20 18.55
C LYS A 77 6.50 -35.64 19.44
N LYS A 78 5.73 -36.55 20.04
CA LYS A 78 4.84 -36.33 21.18
C LYS A 78 5.59 -35.60 22.31
N LYS A 79 5.05 -34.49 22.80
CA LYS A 79 5.25 -34.05 24.19
C LYS A 79 3.89 -33.86 24.84
N GLU A 80 3.58 -34.80 25.72
CA GLU A 80 2.50 -34.74 26.68
C GLU A 80 2.77 -33.60 27.67
N VAL A 81 1.79 -32.72 27.87
CA VAL A 81 1.68 -31.95 29.12
C VAL A 81 0.26 -32.15 29.64
N LYS A 82 0.20 -32.80 30.80
CA LYS A 82 -1.01 -33.15 31.54
C LYS A 82 -1.66 -31.88 32.12
N LYS A 83 -2.96 -31.78 31.88
CA LYS A 83 -4.06 -31.35 32.78
C LYS A 83 -3.75 -30.26 33.82
N GLU A 84 -4.45 -29.13 33.69
CA GLU A 84 -5.21 -28.63 34.83
C GLU A 84 -6.60 -28.16 34.37
N VAL A 85 -7.61 -28.76 34.99
CA VAL A 85 -9.04 -28.51 34.79
C VAL A 85 -9.40 -27.31 35.66
N VAL A 86 -9.80 -26.19 35.05
CA VAL A 86 -10.56 -25.15 35.76
C VAL A 86 -11.95 -25.06 35.12
N LYS A 87 -12.93 -25.39 35.94
CA LYS A 87 -14.36 -25.58 35.64
C LYS A 87 -15.03 -24.25 35.25
N PRO A 88 -15.98 -24.22 34.30
CA PRO A 88 -16.99 -23.16 34.26
C PRO A 88 -18.03 -23.41 35.36
N SER A 89 -18.20 -22.46 36.28
CA SER A 89 -19.29 -22.48 37.25
C SER A 89 -20.61 -22.10 36.55
N GLU A 90 -21.52 -23.06 36.51
CA GLU A 90 -22.91 -22.92 36.10
C GLU A 90 -23.79 -22.40 37.27
N LYS A 91 -24.92 -21.76 36.91
CA LYS A 91 -26.14 -21.38 37.70
C LYS A 91 -26.26 -19.87 38.03
N GLN A 92 -27.37 -19.16 37.77
CA GLN A 92 -28.80 -19.49 37.51
C GLN A 92 -29.44 -18.28 36.77
N LYS A 93 -30.35 -18.45 35.77
CA LYS A 93 -31.85 -18.43 35.83
C LYS A 93 -32.41 -17.23 36.63
N GLU A 94 -33.46 -16.49 36.25
CA GLU A 94 -34.64 -16.59 35.37
C GLU A 94 -35.25 -15.15 35.38
N ASP A 95 -35.61 -14.53 34.24
CA ASP A 95 -36.97 -14.46 33.64
C ASP A 95 -37.77 -13.18 34.02
N THR A 96 -38.22 -12.40 33.03
CA THR A 96 -39.57 -11.78 32.92
C THR A 96 -39.73 -11.02 31.59
N THR A 97 -40.42 -11.66 30.64
CA THR A 97 -41.68 -11.27 29.95
C THR A 97 -41.99 -9.84 29.43
N ALA A 98 -42.66 -9.85 28.26
CA ALA A 98 -43.57 -8.87 27.61
C ALA A 98 -42.91 -7.80 26.71
N GLU A 99 -42.99 -7.96 25.38
CA GLU A 99 -44.04 -7.40 24.48
C GLU A 99 -44.11 -5.88 24.47
N GLU A 100 -43.80 -5.25 23.33
CA GLU A 100 -44.78 -4.45 22.57
C GLU A 100 -44.23 -4.13 21.17
N LYS A 101 -44.97 -4.60 20.15
CA LYS A 101 -44.93 -4.06 18.79
C LYS A 101 -46.03 -3.00 18.70
N VAL A 102 -45.72 -1.78 18.27
CA VAL A 102 -46.55 -0.96 17.36
C VAL A 102 -45.63 -0.05 16.55
#